data_AF-A0AB34SF87-F1
#
_entry.id   AF-A0AB34SF87-F1
#
_cell.length_a   1.000
_cell.length_b   1.000
_cell.length_c   1.000
_cell.angle_alpha   90.00
_cell.angle_beta   90.00
_cell.angle_gamma   90.00
#
_symmetry.space_group_name_H-M   'P 1'
#
loop_
_entity.id
_entity.type
_entity.pdbx_description
1 polymer ?
#
loop_
_entity_poly.entity_id
_entity_poly.type
_entity_poly.pdbx_seq_one_letter_code
_entity_poly.pdbx_strand_id
1 'polypeptide(L)' 'MSVKVSIWQFKQDISDLDAHKVSMTDEAKDAAERVIDDLEAILNLATEFKYSIKE' A
#
# COMPACT_ATOMS: atom_id res chain seq x y z
N MET A 1 -5.33 0.43 -22.11
CA MET A 1 -5.90 1.40 -21.16
C MET A 1 -4.98 1.40 -19.93
N SER A 2 -4.08 2.38 -19.78
CA SER A 2 -3.23 2.41 -18.58
C SER A 2 -4.06 2.87 -17.40
N VAL A 3 -4.19 2.02 -16.39
CA VAL A 3 -4.77 2.41 -15.10
C VAL A 3 -3.79 3.41 -14.47
N LYS A 4 -4.18 4.69 -14.43
CA LYS A 4 -3.44 5.70 -13.67
C LYS A 4 -3.76 5.50 -12.19
N VAL A 5 -3.05 4.57 -11.57
CA VAL A 5 -3.08 4.43 -10.12
C VAL A 5 -2.35 5.62 -9.52
N SER A 6 -3.06 6.49 -8.80
CA SER A 6 -2.46 7.63 -8.11
C SER A 6 -1.90 7.18 -6.75
N ILE A 7 -0.86 7.85 -6.26
CA ILE A 7 -0.32 7.62 -4.90
C ILE A 7 -1.44 7.72 -3.85
N TRP A 8 -2.39 8.63 -4.05
CA TRP A 8 -3.54 8.79 -3.17
C TRP A 8 -4.44 7.56 -3.15
N GLN A 9 -4.75 6.99 -4.32
CA GLN A 9 -5.55 5.76 -4.41
C GLN A 9 -4.83 4.60 -3.72
N PHE A 10 -3.51 4.47 -3.91
CA PHE A 10 -2.72 3.43 -3.24
C PHE A 10 -2.79 3.53 -1.71
N LYS A 11 -2.73 4.76 -1.16
CA LYS A 11 -2.89 4.99 0.28
C LYS A 11 -4.27 4.58 0.79
N GLN A 12 -5.32 4.89 0.00
CA GLN A 12 -6.67 4.50 0.35
C GLN A 12 -6.81 2.97 0.35
N ASP A 13 -6.31 2.31 -0.68
CA ASP A 13 -6.40 0.84 -0.79
C ASP A 13 -5.65 0.15 0.37
N ILE A 14 -4.48 0.66 0.78
CA ILE A 14 -3.74 0.16 1.96
C ILE A 14 -4.57 0.36 3.25
N SER A 15 -5.17 1.53 3.42
CA SER A 15 -6.02 1.82 4.59
C SER A 15 -7.24 0.92 4.66
N ASP A 16 -7.87 0.62 3.52
CA ASP A 16 -9.01 -0.29 3.43
C ASP A 16 -8.59 -1.73 3.76
N LEU A 17 -7.40 -2.16 3.31
CA LEU A 17 -6.81 -3.45 3.68
C LEU A 17 -6.56 -3.56 5.19
N ASP A 18 -5.99 -2.53 5.81
CA ASP A 18 -5.73 -2.51 7.26
C ASP A 18 -7.03 -2.60 8.06
N ALA A 19 -8.08 -1.89 7.63
CA ALA A 19 -9.40 -1.99 8.24
C ALA A 19 -10.02 -3.40 8.10
N HIS A 20 -9.89 -4.03 6.93
CA HIS A 20 -10.40 -5.37 6.69
C HIS A 20 -9.66 -6.45 7.50
N LYS A 21 -8.35 -6.28 7.71
CA LYS A 21 -7.50 -7.20 8.49
C LYS A 21 -8.01 -7.40 9.92
N VAL A 22 -8.68 -6.41 10.52
CA VAL A 22 -9.24 -6.51 11.89
C VAL A 22 -10.26 -7.65 12.04
N SER A 23 -10.90 -8.06 10.94
CA SER A 23 -11.88 -9.16 10.92
C SER A 23 -11.29 -10.56 10.72
N MET A 24 -9.97 -10.67 10.54
CA MET A 24 -9.28 -11.92 10.24
C MET A 24 -8.87 -12.71 11.51
N THR A 25 -8.53 -13.98 11.34
CA THR A 25 -7.85 -14.79 12.39
C THR A 25 -6.44 -14.26 12.64
N ASP A 26 -5.85 -14.53 13.81
CA ASP A 26 -4.52 -14.03 14.17
C ASP A 26 -3.43 -14.40 13.15
N GLU A 27 -3.44 -15.63 12.63
CA GLU A 27 -2.49 -16.09 11.60
C GLU A 27 -2.66 -15.34 10.26
N ALA A 28 -3.91 -15.08 9.85
CA ALA A 28 -4.21 -14.32 8.66
C ALA A 28 -3.92 -12.82 8.86
N LYS A 29 -4.08 -12.34 10.09
CA LYS A 29 -3.75 -10.97 10.49
C LYS A 29 -2.25 -10.72 10.37
N ASP A 30 -1.42 -11.60 10.90
CA ASP A 30 0.05 -11.51 10.77
C ASP A 30 0.51 -11.53 9.30
N ALA A 31 -0.11 -12.38 8.48
CA ALA A 31 0.18 -12.40 7.05
C ALA A 31 -0.26 -11.10 6.35
N ALA A 32 -1.43 -10.57 6.69
CA ALA A 32 -1.94 -9.31 6.17
C ALA A 32 -1.10 -8.11 6.62
N GLU A 33 -0.61 -8.09 7.85
CA GLU A 33 0.31 -7.08 8.39
C GLU A 33 1.56 -6.98 7.52
N ARG A 34 2.21 -8.11 7.22
CA ARG A 34 3.41 -8.16 6.37
C ARG A 34 3.14 -7.64 4.96
N VAL A 35 1.98 -7.98 4.38
CA VAL A 35 1.61 -7.50 3.05
C VAL A 35 1.37 -5.99 3.07
N ILE A 36 0.73 -5.45 4.11
CA ILE A 36 0.52 -4.01 4.28
C ILE A 36 1.87 -3.29 4.39
N ASP A 37 2.79 -3.79 5.22
CA ASP A 37 4.14 -3.22 5.38
C ASP A 37 4.91 -3.18 4.05
N ASP A 38 4.87 -4.27 3.28
CA ASP A 38 5.52 -4.35 1.96
C ASP A 38 4.90 -3.34 0.97
N LEU A 39 3.58 -3.18 0.99
CA LEU A 39 2.88 -2.21 0.14
C LEU A 39 3.23 -0.76 0.50
N GLU A 40 3.36 -0.44 1.79
CA GLU A 40 3.80 0.88 2.24
C GLU A 40 5.25 1.17 1.83
N ALA A 41 6.15 0.19 1.95
CA ALA A 41 7.54 0.32 1.51
C ALA A 41 7.63 0.57 0.00
N ILE A 42 6.87 -0.17 -0.81
CA ILE A 42 6.80 0.03 -2.26
C ILE A 42 6.23 1.42 -2.59
N LEU A 43 5.18 1.85 -1.89
CA LEU A 43 4.60 3.17 -2.09
C LEU A 43 5.61 4.27 -1.78
N ASN A 44 6.38 4.12 -0.72
CA ASN A 44 7.43 5.09 -0.38
C ASN A 44 8.51 5.15 -1.46
N LEU A 45 9.02 4.00 -1.91
CA LEU A 45 9.99 3.92 -3.02
C LEU A 45 9.45 4.54 -4.31
N ALA A 46 8.20 4.25 -4.67
CA ALA A 46 7.56 4.80 -5.86
C ALA A 46 7.36 6.32 -5.75
N THR A 47 7.05 6.81 -4.55
CA THR A 47 6.89 8.23 -4.25
C THR A 47 8.22 8.96 -4.35
N GLU A 48 9.27 8.43 -3.71
CA GLU A 48 10.62 8.95 -3.78
C GLU A 48 11.13 8.98 -5.23
N PHE A 49 10.92 7.90 -5.99
CA PHE A 49 11.29 7.85 -7.41
C PHE A 49 10.54 8.90 -8.24
N LYS A 50 9.22 9.04 -8.04
CA LYS A 50 8.42 10.04 -8.76
C LYS A 50 8.92 11.46 -8.52
N TYR A 51 9.31 11.78 -7.28
CA TYR A 51 9.80 13.11 -6.92
C TYR A 51 11.31 13.31 -7.14
N SER A 52 12.09 12.23 -7.34
CA SER A 52 13.50 12.31 -7.73
C SER A 52 13.67 12.61 -9.21
N ILE A 53 12.67 12.29 -10.03
CA ILE A 53 12.50 12.82 -11.39
C ILE A 53 12.10 14.30 -11.28
N LYS A 54 13.04 15.15 -10.87
CA LYS A 54 12.93 16.59 -11.08
C LYS A 54 13.19 16.88 -12.57
N GLU A 55 12.33 17.71 -13.15
CA GLU A 55 12.50 18.32 -14.47
C GLU A 55 13.89 18.96 -14.66
#